data_AF-A0A1Z5KK73-F1
#
_entry.id   AF-A0A1Z5KK73-F1
#
_cell.length_a   1.000
_cell.length_b   1.000
_cell.length_c   1.000
_cell.angle_alpha   90.00
_cell.angle_beta   90.00
_cell.angle_gamma   90.00
#
_symmetry.space_group_name_H-M   'P 1'
#
loop_
_entity.id
_entity.type
_entity.pdbx_description
1 polymer ?
#
loop_
_entity_poly.entity_id
_entity_poly.type
_entity_poly.pdbx_seq_one_letter_code
_entity_poly.pdbx_strand_id
1 'polypeptide(L)'
;MPETQGRRRGFSRAAGFVVLVLYLGVSTPLLYLRTLTPFMDNIRIHPISAKPFLTLANDETTILLNAGQGTTGTSTAMEATCRLGIPSFHYIFSCVPPHLSKSNEYFRQYNLLLIRKKALHDKLVKNYFFYRDCAYSRNNSWWYRLFRTAIFQCTMSHLEAALKEDQQNLKELLQQPGNFALHDSPYPYYLNYILQQAQASDRSISLMISEREPAVWSSRRMSTHPEVFVCREQFHEIIHGSTDSSKSNINFYYSGAFDLIACIERARTQDPPPQLVSDVLITYSGLEAICDSHNHHASECHARLGEINARALQDYQDRVRQLYTPEYTINLWDKKLTTAEFAMDIYNQLPRLHYMVNRVELVLRGGPEDGKVLPLVHA
;
A
#
# COMPACT_ATOMS: atom_id res chain seq x y z
N MET A 1 24.54 -22.54 77.21
CA MET A 1 23.17 -22.75 76.72
C MET A 1 22.95 -21.81 75.53
N PRO A 2 22.38 -22.28 74.41
CA PRO A 2 22.51 -21.61 73.11
C PRO A 2 21.37 -20.62 72.85
N GLU A 3 21.71 -19.44 72.34
CA GLU A 3 20.77 -18.56 71.64
C GLU A 3 21.02 -18.64 70.13
N THR A 4 19.98 -19.05 69.42
CA THR A 4 19.92 -19.27 67.98
C THR A 4 19.83 -17.94 67.22
N GLN A 5 20.92 -17.55 66.55
CA GLN A 5 20.88 -16.45 65.57
C GLN A 5 20.15 -16.91 64.29
N GLY A 6 18.94 -16.37 64.10
CA GLY A 6 18.14 -16.50 62.88
C GLY A 6 18.78 -15.78 61.70
N ARG A 7 19.31 -16.55 60.74
CA ARG A 7 19.84 -16.06 59.47
C ARG A 7 18.69 -15.81 58.49
N ARG A 8 18.15 -14.58 58.46
CA ARG A 8 17.24 -14.14 57.39
C ARG A 8 17.98 -14.13 56.05
N ARG A 9 17.66 -15.09 55.17
CA ARG A 9 18.07 -15.07 53.76
C ARG A 9 17.34 -13.93 53.05
N GLY A 10 18.03 -12.82 52.84
CA GLY A 10 17.59 -11.79 51.91
C GLY A 10 17.66 -12.33 50.49
N PHE A 11 16.52 -12.69 49.92
CA PHE A 11 16.41 -12.86 48.47
C PHE A 11 16.71 -11.51 47.82
N SER A 12 17.85 -11.43 47.13
CA SER A 12 18.27 -10.24 46.41
C SER A 12 17.21 -9.87 45.36
N ARG A 13 16.57 -8.72 45.53
CA ARG A 13 15.61 -8.14 44.56
C ARG A 13 16.20 -8.05 43.14
N ALA A 14 17.52 -8.03 43.00
CA ALA A 14 18.20 -8.02 41.71
C ALA A 14 18.05 -9.34 40.94
N ALA A 15 18.00 -10.49 41.62
CA ALA A 15 17.85 -11.80 40.94
C ALA A 15 16.44 -11.97 40.36
N GLY A 16 15.41 -11.46 41.04
CA GLY A 16 14.03 -11.50 40.54
C GLY A 16 13.82 -10.63 39.30
N PHE A 17 14.49 -9.48 39.21
CA PHE A 17 14.37 -8.58 38.06
C PHE A 17 15.02 -9.15 36.79
N VAL A 18 16.19 -9.80 36.91
CA VAL A 18 16.89 -10.43 35.78
C VAL A 18 16.09 -11.61 35.20
N VAL A 19 15.46 -12.41 36.05
CA VAL A 19 14.61 -13.53 35.59
C VAL A 19 13.36 -13.02 34.88
N LEU A 20 12.74 -11.93 35.36
CA LEU A 20 11.57 -11.35 34.72
C LEU A 20 11.88 -10.76 33.33
N VAL A 21 13.02 -10.07 33.20
CA VAL A 21 13.48 -9.49 31.91
C VAL A 21 13.85 -10.58 30.91
N LEU A 22 14.49 -11.67 31.35
CA LEU A 22 14.77 -12.83 30.48
C LEU A 22 13.49 -13.57 30.08
N TYR A 23 12.53 -13.73 31.01
CA TYR A 23 11.27 -14.38 30.70
C TYR A 23 10.49 -13.58 29.65
N LEU A 24 10.31 -12.27 29.86
CA LEU A 24 9.62 -11.39 28.90
C LEU A 24 10.39 -11.22 27.57
N GLY A 25 11.72 -11.18 27.61
CA GLY A 25 12.57 -11.05 26.43
C GLY A 25 12.61 -12.29 25.54
N VAL A 26 12.43 -13.49 26.11
CA VAL A 26 12.50 -14.77 25.38
C VAL A 26 11.11 -15.36 25.08
N SER A 27 10.11 -15.14 25.94
CA SER A 27 8.76 -15.67 25.71
C SER A 27 7.98 -14.92 24.64
N THR A 28 8.19 -13.61 24.51
CA THR A 28 7.45 -12.76 23.56
C THR A 28 7.82 -13.05 22.09
N PRO A 29 9.10 -13.27 21.72
CA PRO A 29 9.48 -13.68 20.37
C PRO A 29 9.04 -15.10 20.00
N LEU A 30 9.05 -16.05 20.96
CA LEU A 30 8.64 -17.44 20.72
C LEU A 30 7.12 -17.59 20.55
N LEU A 31 6.33 -16.74 21.22
CA LEU A 31 4.88 -16.64 20.96
C LEU A 31 4.59 -16.01 19.59
N TYR A 32 5.41 -15.06 19.12
CA TYR A 32 5.30 -14.46 17.80
C TYR A 32 5.68 -15.41 16.65
N LEU A 33 6.66 -16.29 16.88
CA LEU A 33 7.09 -17.32 15.92
C LEU A 33 6.07 -18.47 15.75
N ARG A 34 5.23 -18.73 16.76
CA ARG A 34 4.15 -19.74 16.66
C ARG A 34 2.90 -19.23 15.94
N THR A 35 2.73 -17.92 15.78
CA THR A 35 1.61 -17.32 15.05
C THR A 35 1.91 -17.06 13.56
N LEU A 36 3.14 -17.32 13.09
CA LEU A 36 3.60 -16.92 11.74
C LEU A 36 3.93 -18.07 10.78
N THR A 37 3.64 -19.33 11.13
CA THR A 37 3.77 -20.45 10.17
C THR A 37 2.41 -20.94 9.69
N PRO A 38 1.98 -20.61 8.45
CA PRO A 38 1.12 -21.49 7.71
C PRO A 38 1.97 -22.50 6.94
N PHE A 39 1.62 -23.77 7.13
CA PHE A 39 1.88 -24.92 6.28
C PHE A 39 2.06 -24.54 4.79
N MET A 40 3.23 -24.84 4.24
CA MET A 40 3.45 -25.01 2.81
C MET A 40 3.36 -26.49 2.50
N ASP A 41 2.13 -27.01 2.34
CA ASP A 41 1.93 -28.28 1.65
C ASP A 41 1.85 -28.01 0.14
N ASN A 42 2.71 -28.71 -0.59
CA ASN A 42 2.71 -28.81 -2.05
C ASN A 42 1.41 -29.50 -2.54
N ILE A 43 0.30 -28.79 -2.52
CA ILE A 43 -0.94 -29.23 -3.16
C ILE A 43 -0.86 -28.81 -4.62
N ARG A 44 -0.61 -29.78 -5.51
CA ARG A 44 -0.88 -29.61 -6.95
C ARG A 44 -2.39 -29.47 -7.11
N ILE A 45 -2.82 -28.26 -7.46
CA ILE A 45 -4.22 -27.95 -7.74
C ILE A 45 -4.53 -28.44 -9.15
N HIS A 46 -5.50 -29.34 -9.30
CA HIS A 46 -6.00 -29.73 -10.62
C HIS A 46 -6.74 -28.54 -11.26
N PRO A 47 -6.42 -28.15 -12.51
CA PRO A 47 -6.93 -26.91 -13.12
C PRO A 47 -8.40 -26.93 -13.53
N ILE A 48 -9.13 -28.03 -13.36
CA ILE A 48 -10.40 -28.26 -14.09
C ILE A 48 -11.67 -28.10 -13.23
N SER A 49 -11.60 -28.07 -11.89
CA SER A 49 -12.83 -28.04 -11.07
C SER A 49 -13.14 -26.68 -10.43
N ALA A 50 -12.16 -25.78 -10.31
CA ALA A 50 -12.32 -24.56 -9.55
C ALA A 50 -12.59 -23.37 -10.47
N LYS A 51 -13.82 -23.19 -10.97
CA LYS A 51 -14.23 -21.86 -11.42
C LYS A 51 -14.12 -20.94 -10.20
N PRO A 52 -13.18 -19.98 -10.16
CA PRO A 52 -13.04 -19.10 -9.01
C PRO A 52 -14.38 -18.43 -8.73
N PHE A 53 -14.80 -18.40 -7.47
CA PHE A 53 -15.82 -17.44 -7.07
C PHE A 53 -15.30 -16.07 -7.51
N LEU A 54 -16.08 -15.37 -8.33
CA LEU A 54 -15.75 -14.10 -8.98
C LEU A 54 -14.92 -14.25 -10.28
N THR A 55 -15.44 -14.99 -11.25
CA THR A 55 -15.09 -14.86 -12.67
C THR A 55 -16.24 -14.24 -13.45
N LEU A 56 -15.93 -13.72 -14.63
CA LEU A 56 -16.91 -13.32 -15.63
C LEU A 56 -17.59 -14.57 -16.24
N ALA A 57 -18.76 -14.40 -16.84
CA ALA A 57 -19.57 -15.49 -17.42
C ALA A 57 -18.88 -16.29 -18.52
N ASN A 58 -17.88 -15.69 -19.17
CA ASN A 58 -17.01 -16.28 -20.17
C ASN A 58 -15.70 -16.85 -19.58
N ASP A 59 -15.64 -17.06 -18.25
CA ASP A 59 -14.45 -17.50 -17.51
C ASP A 59 -13.27 -16.52 -17.54
N GLU A 60 -13.47 -15.29 -18.03
CA GLU A 60 -12.47 -14.22 -17.93
C GLU A 60 -12.32 -13.71 -16.49
N THR A 61 -11.18 -13.06 -16.25
CA THR A 61 -10.88 -12.41 -14.98
C THR A 61 -10.46 -10.97 -15.20
N THR A 62 -10.80 -10.12 -14.24
CA THR A 62 -10.51 -8.69 -14.29
C THR A 62 -9.96 -8.19 -12.97
N ILE A 63 -9.08 -7.20 -13.04
CA ILE A 63 -8.52 -6.51 -11.88
C ILE A 63 -9.05 -5.09 -11.89
N LEU A 64 -9.68 -4.67 -10.79
CA LEU A 64 -10.09 -3.27 -10.62
C LEU A 64 -8.93 -2.53 -9.96
N LEU A 65 -8.31 -1.60 -10.68
CA LEU A 65 -7.16 -0.86 -10.16
C LEU A 65 -7.56 0.60 -9.94
N ASN A 66 -7.56 1.07 -8.69
CA ASN A 66 -7.72 2.50 -8.42
C ASN A 66 -6.35 3.18 -8.38
N ALA A 67 -6.07 4.00 -9.39
CA ALA A 67 -4.86 4.80 -9.53
C ALA A 67 -4.95 6.17 -8.82
N GLY A 68 -5.99 6.44 -8.04
CA GLY A 68 -6.11 7.71 -7.31
C GLY A 68 -5.02 7.88 -6.25
N GLN A 69 -4.48 9.10 -6.16
CA GLN A 69 -3.60 9.50 -5.07
C GLN A 69 -4.46 10.05 -3.92
N GLY A 70 -4.63 9.30 -2.83
CA GLY A 70 -5.25 9.81 -1.60
C GLY A 70 -6.14 8.82 -0.87
N THR A 71 -6.22 8.95 0.45
CA THR A 71 -6.79 7.92 1.34
C THR A 71 -8.30 7.85 1.29
N THR A 72 -9.02 8.97 1.34
CA THR A 72 -10.50 8.94 1.41
C THR A 72 -11.11 8.29 0.17
N GLY A 73 -10.68 8.72 -1.02
CA GLY A 73 -11.30 8.25 -2.26
C GLY A 73 -11.02 6.79 -2.57
N THR A 74 -9.79 6.37 -2.30
CA THR A 74 -9.37 4.98 -2.48
C THR A 74 -9.95 4.06 -1.42
N SER A 75 -10.13 4.53 -0.17
CA SER A 75 -10.84 3.80 0.89
C SER A 75 -12.32 3.63 0.56
N THR A 76 -13.01 4.70 0.12
CA THR A 76 -14.42 4.57 -0.31
C THR A 76 -14.55 3.64 -1.52
N ALA A 77 -13.60 3.68 -2.46
CA ALA A 77 -13.58 2.75 -3.59
C ALA A 77 -13.36 1.30 -3.15
N MET A 78 -12.47 1.07 -2.18
CA MET A 78 -12.24 -0.26 -1.61
C MET A 78 -13.51 -0.77 -0.92
N GLU A 79 -14.15 0.02 -0.07
CA GLU A 79 -15.40 -0.38 0.58
C GLU A 79 -16.52 -0.64 -0.45
N ALA A 80 -16.59 0.16 -1.51
CA ALA A 80 -17.53 -0.02 -2.60
C ALA A 80 -17.30 -1.34 -3.35
N THR A 81 -16.07 -1.67 -3.74
CA THR A 81 -15.76 -2.95 -4.39
C THR A 81 -15.94 -4.14 -3.44
N CYS A 82 -15.70 -3.98 -2.14
CA CYS A 82 -16.08 -4.97 -1.13
C CYS A 82 -17.60 -5.23 -1.11
N ARG A 83 -18.42 -4.18 -1.19
CA ARG A 83 -19.88 -4.28 -1.29
C ARG A 83 -20.33 -4.94 -2.60
N LEU A 84 -19.51 -4.93 -3.65
CA LEU A 84 -19.74 -5.70 -4.88
C LEU A 84 -19.32 -7.17 -4.76
N GLY A 85 -18.86 -7.61 -3.59
CA GLY A 85 -18.34 -8.96 -3.37
C GLY A 85 -16.95 -9.18 -3.97
N ILE A 86 -16.24 -8.12 -4.37
CA ILE A 86 -14.90 -8.20 -4.95
C ILE A 86 -13.85 -8.08 -3.82
N PRO A 87 -12.94 -9.06 -3.66
CA PRO A 87 -11.83 -8.98 -2.73
C PRO A 87 -11.00 -7.75 -3.04
N SER A 88 -10.81 -6.89 -2.05
CA SER A 88 -10.24 -5.57 -2.27
C SER A 88 -9.19 -5.26 -1.22
N PHE A 89 -8.09 -4.65 -1.67
CA PHE A 89 -6.92 -4.33 -0.85
C PHE A 89 -6.68 -2.83 -0.85
N HIS A 90 -6.49 -2.23 0.33
CA HIS A 90 -6.26 -0.81 0.56
C HIS A 90 -5.27 -0.61 1.69
N TYR A 91 -4.05 -0.16 1.39
CA TYR A 91 -3.02 0.09 2.41
C TYR A 91 -2.83 -1.09 3.39
N ILE A 92 -3.24 -0.99 4.66
CA ILE A 92 -3.18 -2.11 5.63
C ILE A 92 -4.51 -2.89 5.76
N PHE A 93 -5.54 -2.45 5.06
CA PHE A 93 -6.89 -2.97 5.08
C PHE A 93 -7.15 -3.89 3.89
N SER A 94 -7.91 -4.95 4.13
CA SER A 94 -8.34 -5.86 3.09
C SER A 94 -9.73 -6.38 3.43
N CYS A 95 -10.64 -6.41 2.47
CA CYS A 95 -11.88 -7.16 2.61
C CYS A 95 -11.70 -8.51 1.92
N VAL A 96 -11.60 -9.52 2.77
CA VAL A 96 -11.56 -10.91 2.38
C VAL A 96 -12.67 -11.57 3.19
N PRO A 97 -13.62 -12.28 2.57
CA PRO A 97 -14.71 -12.90 3.31
C PRO A 97 -14.14 -13.77 4.45
N PRO A 98 -14.68 -13.65 5.68
CA PRO A 98 -14.21 -14.41 6.83
C PRO A 98 -14.38 -15.90 6.54
N HIS A 99 -13.45 -16.72 7.05
CA HIS A 99 -13.40 -18.18 6.88
C HIS A 99 -14.78 -18.84 6.77
N LEU A 100 -15.27 -19.00 5.53
CA LEU A 100 -16.50 -19.73 5.28
C LEU A 100 -16.27 -21.21 5.60
N SER A 101 -17.27 -21.81 6.24
CA SER A 101 -17.33 -23.18 6.78
C SER A 101 -16.42 -24.20 6.09
N LYS A 102 -15.71 -25.01 6.90
CA LYS A 102 -14.83 -26.12 6.47
C LYS A 102 -15.54 -27.22 5.65
N SER A 103 -16.86 -27.21 5.54
CA SER A 103 -17.65 -28.30 4.97
C SER A 103 -17.67 -28.37 3.44
N ASN A 104 -17.13 -27.39 2.72
CA ASN A 104 -17.15 -27.37 1.26
C ASN A 104 -15.74 -27.08 0.68
N GLU A 105 -15.23 -28.05 -0.08
CA GLU A 105 -13.90 -28.03 -0.69
C GLU A 105 -13.68 -26.81 -1.60
N TYR A 106 -14.71 -26.35 -2.30
CA TYR A 106 -14.65 -25.18 -3.16
C TYR A 106 -14.40 -23.89 -2.36
N PHE A 107 -15.09 -23.72 -1.22
CA PHE A 107 -14.84 -22.57 -0.32
C PHE A 107 -13.44 -22.63 0.29
N ARG A 108 -12.92 -23.83 0.57
CA ARG A 108 -11.54 -24.00 1.04
C ARG A 108 -10.54 -23.52 -0.02
N GLN A 109 -10.71 -23.91 -1.28
CA GLN A 109 -9.83 -23.47 -2.38
C GLN A 109 -9.89 -21.97 -2.60
N TYR A 110 -11.10 -21.38 -2.56
CA TYR A 110 -11.29 -19.94 -2.63
C TYR A 110 -10.58 -19.18 -1.49
N ASN A 111 -10.76 -19.63 -0.24
CA ASN A 111 -10.09 -19.06 0.92
C ASN A 111 -8.56 -19.14 0.80
N LEU A 112 -8.02 -20.25 0.27
CA LEU A 112 -6.57 -20.39 0.03
C LEU A 112 -6.05 -19.36 -0.97
N LEU A 113 -6.76 -19.14 -2.08
CA LEU A 113 -6.39 -18.11 -3.08
C LEU A 113 -6.40 -16.70 -2.46
N LEU A 114 -7.41 -16.39 -1.65
CA LEU A 114 -7.51 -15.10 -0.98
C LEU A 114 -6.40 -14.87 0.06
N ILE A 115 -6.08 -15.88 0.85
CA ILE A 115 -4.97 -15.83 1.82
C ILE A 115 -3.65 -15.58 1.09
N ARG A 116 -3.43 -16.22 -0.06
CA ARG A 116 -2.23 -15.98 -0.89
C ARG A 116 -2.19 -14.55 -1.43
N LYS A 117 -3.30 -14.04 -1.99
CA LYS A 117 -3.40 -12.65 -2.45
C LYS A 117 -3.10 -11.65 -1.31
N LYS A 118 -3.69 -11.89 -0.13
CA LYS A 118 -3.42 -11.08 1.06
C LYS A 118 -1.96 -11.13 1.48
N ALA A 119 -1.35 -12.31 1.52
CA ALA A 119 0.06 -12.44 1.89
C ALA A 119 0.99 -11.67 0.93
N LEU A 120 0.69 -11.67 -0.37
CA LEU A 120 1.42 -10.87 -1.36
C LEU A 120 1.22 -9.36 -1.14
N HIS A 121 -0.02 -8.92 -0.90
CA HIS A 121 -0.32 -7.54 -0.53
C HIS A 121 0.43 -7.10 0.74
N ASP A 122 0.40 -7.91 1.80
CA ASP A 122 1.06 -7.61 3.07
C ASP A 122 2.59 -7.46 2.89
N LYS A 123 3.21 -8.22 1.99
CA LYS A 123 4.63 -8.05 1.63
C LYS A 123 4.89 -6.70 0.94
N LEU A 124 4.06 -6.32 -0.03
CA LEU A 124 4.16 -5.02 -0.72
C LEU A 124 4.02 -3.86 0.26
N VAL A 125 3.09 -3.97 1.21
CA VAL A 125 2.86 -2.96 2.24
C VAL A 125 4.02 -2.88 3.23
N LYS A 126 4.64 -4.02 3.58
CA LYS A 126 5.86 -4.05 4.38
C LYS A 126 7.00 -3.29 3.69
N ASN A 127 7.20 -3.49 2.39
CA ASN A 127 8.23 -2.77 1.63
C ASN A 127 7.89 -1.28 1.46
N TYR A 128 6.59 -0.94 1.31
CA TYR A 128 6.12 0.43 1.37
C TYR A 128 6.51 1.14 2.67
N PHE A 129 6.34 0.47 3.82
CA PHE A 129 6.79 1.01 5.11
C PHE A 129 8.31 1.19 5.17
N PHE A 130 9.08 0.25 4.62
CA PHE A 130 10.52 0.40 4.49
C PHE A 130 10.90 1.66 3.68
N TYR A 131 10.29 1.89 2.50
CA TYR A 131 10.55 3.09 1.69
C TYR A 131 10.22 4.36 2.46
N ARG A 132 9.05 4.39 3.12
CA ARG A 132 8.58 5.50 3.94
C ARG A 132 9.57 5.84 5.06
N ASP A 133 9.97 4.83 5.82
CA ASP A 133 10.81 5.00 7.01
C ASP A 133 12.24 5.41 6.64
N CYS A 134 12.73 4.97 5.46
CA CYS A 134 14.06 5.30 4.96
C CYS A 134 14.12 6.59 4.11
N ALA A 135 12.99 7.07 3.55
CA ALA A 135 12.94 8.30 2.76
C ALA A 135 13.27 9.55 3.58
N TYR A 136 12.92 9.57 4.86
CA TYR A 136 13.32 10.63 5.76
C TYR A 136 13.35 10.13 7.21
N SER A 137 14.53 9.78 7.69
CA SER A 137 14.73 9.32 9.07
C SER A 137 14.64 10.51 10.05
N ARG A 138 13.42 10.98 10.34
CA ARG A 138 13.18 11.92 11.45
C ARG A 138 13.19 11.16 12.78
N ASN A 139 14.36 10.66 13.18
CA ASN A 139 14.56 10.15 14.54
C ASN A 139 16.03 10.19 14.97
N ASN A 140 16.52 11.40 15.25
CA ASN A 140 17.63 11.62 16.19
C ASN A 140 17.16 11.44 17.65
N SER A 141 16.05 10.71 17.93
CA SER A 141 15.80 10.32 19.31
C SER A 141 16.99 9.46 19.76
N TRP A 142 17.52 9.79 20.94
CA TRP A 142 18.59 9.03 21.56
C TRP A 142 18.26 7.53 21.54
N TRP A 143 17.00 7.14 21.76
CA TRP A 143 16.55 5.75 21.66
C TRP A 143 16.83 5.08 20.29
N TYR A 144 16.60 5.78 19.19
CA TYR A 144 16.92 5.28 17.84
C TYR A 144 18.44 5.16 17.61
N ARG A 145 19.24 6.06 18.20
CA ARG A 145 20.72 5.93 18.21
C ARG A 145 21.23 4.77 19.06
N LEU A 146 20.49 4.36 20.09
CA LEU A 146 20.88 3.28 21.00
C LEU A 146 20.65 1.89 20.38
N PHE A 147 19.63 1.75 19.52
CA PHE A 147 19.29 0.52 18.80
C PHE A 147 19.63 0.63 17.30
N ARG A 148 20.91 0.90 17.00
CA ARG A 148 21.56 1.14 15.68
C ARG A 148 21.25 0.17 14.51
N THR A 149 20.35 -0.80 14.65
CA THR A 149 20.01 -1.80 13.62
C THR A 149 19.21 -1.23 12.45
N ALA A 150 18.53 -0.08 12.60
CA ALA A 150 17.64 0.45 11.57
C ALA A 150 18.35 1.22 10.43
N ILE A 151 19.45 1.96 10.70
CA ILE A 151 20.11 2.79 9.68
C ILE A 151 20.85 1.96 8.62
N PHE A 152 21.40 0.79 8.99
CA PHE A 152 22.06 -0.12 8.03
C PHE A 152 21.12 -0.63 6.92
N GLN A 153 19.81 -0.58 7.16
CA GLN A 153 18.82 -1.05 6.19
C GLN A 153 18.48 0.02 5.15
N CYS A 154 18.74 1.31 5.40
CA CYS A 154 18.35 2.41 4.50
C CYS A 154 19.40 2.74 3.42
N THR A 155 20.00 1.71 2.81
CA THR A 155 20.96 1.86 1.71
C THR A 155 20.30 1.63 0.35
N MET A 156 20.92 2.12 -0.72
CA MET A 156 20.46 1.84 -2.09
C MET A 156 20.37 0.35 -2.39
N SER A 157 21.31 -0.48 -1.91
CA SER A 157 21.27 -1.93 -2.15
C SER A 157 20.01 -2.58 -1.56
N HIS A 158 19.57 -2.16 -0.36
CA HIS A 158 18.32 -2.66 0.22
C HIS A 158 17.08 -2.11 -0.48
N LEU A 159 17.10 -0.85 -0.92
CA LEU A 159 16.04 -0.26 -1.75
C LEU A 159 15.81 -1.05 -3.03
N GLU A 160 16.89 -1.40 -3.72
CA GLU A 160 16.83 -2.18 -4.96
C GLU A 160 16.37 -3.62 -4.71
N ALA A 161 16.81 -4.24 -3.61
CA ALA A 161 16.35 -5.57 -3.23
C ALA A 161 14.84 -5.58 -2.94
N ALA A 162 14.36 -4.60 -2.17
CA ALA A 162 12.93 -4.43 -1.88
C ALA A 162 12.13 -4.15 -3.16
N LEU A 163 12.63 -3.28 -4.05
CA LEU A 163 11.98 -2.99 -5.34
C LEU A 163 11.83 -4.25 -6.19
N LYS A 164 12.88 -5.08 -6.27
CA LYS A 164 12.86 -6.33 -7.01
C LYS A 164 11.88 -7.33 -6.39
N GLU A 165 11.81 -7.39 -5.06
CA GLU A 165 10.83 -8.20 -4.34
C GLU A 165 9.40 -7.74 -4.65
N ASP A 166 9.14 -6.43 -4.65
CA ASP A 166 7.84 -5.85 -4.96
C ASP A 166 7.42 -6.13 -6.41
N GLN A 167 8.33 -5.99 -7.38
CA GLN A 167 8.06 -6.36 -8.77
C GLN A 167 7.67 -7.84 -8.89
N GLN A 168 8.38 -8.73 -8.21
CA GLN A 168 8.07 -10.16 -8.22
C GLN A 168 6.73 -10.47 -7.52
N ASN A 169 6.46 -9.88 -6.36
CA ASN A 169 5.22 -10.05 -5.62
C ASN A 169 4.02 -9.49 -6.40
N LEU A 170 4.17 -8.34 -7.08
CA LEU A 170 3.15 -7.77 -7.95
C LEU A 170 2.87 -8.70 -9.14
N LYS A 171 3.90 -9.18 -9.83
CA LYS A 171 3.74 -10.14 -10.92
C LYS A 171 2.97 -11.37 -10.47
N GLU A 172 3.35 -11.95 -9.33
CA GLU A 172 2.66 -13.13 -8.77
C GLU A 172 1.20 -12.80 -8.39
N LEU A 173 0.95 -11.64 -7.79
CA LEU A 173 -0.39 -11.17 -7.40
C LEU A 173 -1.30 -11.00 -8.63
N LEU A 174 -0.78 -10.34 -9.67
CA LEU A 174 -1.49 -10.10 -10.93
C LEU A 174 -1.76 -11.39 -11.70
N GLN A 175 -1.00 -12.46 -11.47
CA GLN A 175 -1.22 -13.78 -12.06
C GLN A 175 -2.22 -14.65 -11.27
N GLN A 176 -2.61 -14.27 -10.04
CA GLN A 176 -3.54 -15.06 -9.23
C GLN A 176 -4.96 -15.09 -9.84
N PRO A 177 -5.62 -16.25 -9.97
CA PRO A 177 -6.93 -16.35 -10.61
C PRO A 177 -8.05 -15.58 -9.88
N GLY A 178 -9.16 -15.37 -10.60
CA GLY A 178 -10.35 -14.65 -10.11
C GLY A 178 -10.20 -13.13 -10.08
N ASN A 179 -11.32 -12.44 -9.91
CA ASN A 179 -11.40 -10.98 -9.82
C ASN A 179 -10.95 -10.49 -8.44
N PHE A 180 -10.29 -9.33 -8.40
CA PHE A 180 -9.93 -8.62 -7.17
C PHE A 180 -9.66 -7.15 -7.50
N ALA A 181 -9.62 -6.31 -6.47
CA ALA A 181 -9.41 -4.89 -6.61
C ALA A 181 -8.21 -4.42 -5.77
N LEU A 182 -7.47 -3.46 -6.33
CA LEU A 182 -6.27 -2.87 -5.75
C LEU A 182 -6.48 -1.37 -5.61
N HIS A 183 -6.36 -0.85 -4.39
CA HIS A 183 -6.65 0.54 -4.07
C HIS A 183 -5.53 1.15 -3.21
N ASP A 184 -5.23 2.43 -3.42
CA ASP A 184 -4.23 3.19 -2.65
C ASP A 184 -2.83 2.56 -2.66
N SER A 185 -1.97 3.06 -1.78
CA SER A 185 -0.60 2.61 -1.61
C SER A 185 -0.53 1.11 -1.31
N PRO A 186 0.40 0.38 -1.94
CA PRO A 186 1.49 0.91 -2.76
C PRO A 186 1.20 1.04 -4.26
N TYR A 187 0.00 0.67 -4.73
CA TYR A 187 -0.24 0.42 -6.16
C TYR A 187 -0.03 1.61 -7.10
N PRO A 188 -0.42 2.85 -6.76
CA PRO A 188 -0.14 4.02 -7.60
C PRO A 188 1.35 4.22 -7.92
N TYR A 189 2.25 3.82 -7.01
CA TYR A 189 3.71 3.87 -7.22
C TYR A 189 4.24 2.88 -8.26
N TYR A 190 3.43 1.89 -8.60
CA TYR A 190 3.73 0.82 -9.52
C TYR A 190 2.79 0.78 -10.73
N LEU A 191 1.99 1.84 -10.95
CA LEU A 191 0.91 1.84 -11.93
C LEU A 191 1.36 1.37 -13.32
N ASN A 192 2.44 1.96 -13.83
CA ASN A 192 2.98 1.63 -15.16
C ASN A 192 3.38 0.15 -15.24
N TYR A 193 4.06 -0.36 -14.21
CA TYR A 193 4.48 -1.76 -14.13
C TYR A 193 3.27 -2.71 -14.06
N ILE A 194 2.27 -2.40 -13.24
CA ILE A 194 1.05 -3.20 -13.11
C ILE A 194 0.33 -3.32 -14.46
N LEU A 195 0.18 -2.20 -15.18
CA LEU A 195 -0.49 -2.17 -16.48
C LEU A 195 0.29 -2.97 -17.53
N GLN A 196 1.62 -2.84 -17.57
CA GLN A 196 2.47 -3.64 -18.47
C GLN A 196 2.39 -5.14 -18.16
N GLN A 197 2.40 -5.54 -16.88
CA GLN A 197 2.28 -6.95 -16.50
C GLN A 197 0.90 -7.53 -16.83
N ALA A 198 -0.17 -6.74 -16.68
CA ALA A 198 -1.51 -7.19 -17.05
C ALA A 198 -1.68 -7.37 -18.56
N GLN A 199 -1.17 -6.42 -19.36
CA GLN A 199 -1.13 -6.55 -20.82
C GLN A 199 -0.36 -7.80 -21.27
N ALA A 200 0.76 -8.12 -20.61
CA ALA A 200 1.57 -9.30 -20.93
C ALA A 200 0.96 -10.64 -20.47
N SER A 201 -0.13 -10.61 -19.68
CA SER A 201 -0.76 -11.81 -19.11
C SER A 201 -2.21 -12.02 -19.61
N ASP A 202 -2.61 -11.31 -20.67
CA ASP A 202 -3.97 -11.30 -21.22
C ASP A 202 -5.06 -11.03 -20.16
N ARG A 203 -4.71 -10.34 -19.07
CA ARG A 203 -5.66 -9.96 -18.03
C ARG A 203 -6.21 -8.57 -18.29
N SER A 204 -7.54 -8.47 -18.21
CA SER A 204 -8.20 -7.17 -18.28
C SER A 204 -7.99 -6.39 -16.97
N ILE A 205 -7.61 -5.12 -17.10
CA ILE A 205 -7.65 -4.16 -15.98
C ILE A 205 -8.77 -3.18 -16.24
N SER A 206 -9.71 -3.06 -15.30
CA SER A 206 -10.58 -1.89 -15.21
C SER A 206 -9.89 -0.83 -14.37
N LEU A 207 -9.30 0.14 -15.05
CA LEU A 207 -8.64 1.25 -14.40
C LEU A 207 -9.68 2.26 -13.89
N MET A 208 -9.58 2.58 -12.61
CA MET A 208 -10.36 3.59 -11.92
C MET A 208 -9.46 4.74 -11.50
N ILE A 209 -9.94 5.97 -11.58
CA ILE A 209 -9.26 7.12 -10.99
C ILE A 209 -10.21 7.89 -10.08
N SER A 210 -9.74 8.19 -8.87
CA SER A 210 -10.44 9.11 -7.95
C SER A 210 -9.78 10.47 -8.01
N GLU A 211 -10.34 11.36 -8.83
CA GLU A 211 -9.75 12.67 -9.12
C GLU A 211 -9.85 13.60 -7.92
N ARG A 212 -8.84 14.47 -7.79
CA ARG A 212 -8.79 15.53 -6.78
C ARG A 212 -8.41 16.86 -7.41
N GLU A 213 -8.88 17.96 -6.82
CA GLU A 213 -8.38 19.30 -7.16
C GLU A 213 -6.95 19.37 -6.60
N PRO A 214 -5.93 19.64 -7.44
CA PRO A 214 -4.54 19.47 -7.04
C PRO A 214 -4.09 20.34 -5.87
N ALA A 215 -4.55 21.59 -5.77
CA ALA A 215 -4.14 22.49 -4.70
C ALA A 215 -4.71 22.05 -3.33
N VAL A 216 -6.00 21.72 -3.29
CA VAL A 216 -6.70 21.20 -2.10
C VAL A 216 -6.10 19.87 -1.68
N TRP A 217 -5.84 18.97 -2.64
CA TRP A 217 -5.19 17.70 -2.36
C TRP A 217 -3.80 17.90 -1.78
N SER A 218 -2.97 18.74 -2.40
CA SER A 218 -1.59 18.99 -1.99
C SER A 218 -1.52 19.45 -0.54
N SER A 219 -2.31 20.48 -0.20
CA SER A 219 -2.39 21.02 1.17
C SER A 219 -2.85 19.97 2.18
N ARG A 220 -3.89 19.20 1.87
CA ARG A 220 -4.37 18.12 2.75
C ARG A 220 -3.36 17.00 2.89
N ARG A 221 -2.72 16.58 1.80
CA ARG A 221 -1.78 15.46 1.79
C ARG A 221 -0.56 15.74 2.67
N MET A 222 0.01 16.94 2.57
CA MET A 222 1.14 17.35 3.41
C MET A 222 0.75 17.42 4.88
N SER A 223 -0.41 18.01 5.19
CA SER A 223 -0.86 18.19 6.59
C SER A 223 -1.34 16.91 7.27
N THR A 224 -2.06 16.02 6.58
CA THR A 224 -2.67 14.82 7.18
C THR A 224 -1.86 13.55 6.98
N HIS A 225 -0.97 13.53 5.98
CA HIS A 225 -0.11 12.38 5.67
C HIS A 225 1.35 12.80 5.43
N PRO A 226 1.98 13.52 6.38
CA PRO A 226 3.35 14.04 6.22
C PRO A 226 4.41 12.92 6.10
N GLU A 227 4.06 11.68 6.42
CA GLU A 227 4.91 10.50 6.28
C GLU A 227 4.99 9.97 4.85
N VAL A 228 4.08 10.35 3.95
CA VAL A 228 4.09 9.86 2.56
C VAL A 228 5.36 10.29 1.86
N PHE A 229 6.03 9.33 1.21
CA PHE A 229 7.23 9.58 0.44
C PHE A 229 6.92 9.93 -1.03
N VAL A 230 7.82 10.72 -1.60
CA VAL A 230 7.83 11.16 -3.00
C VAL A 230 9.26 11.13 -3.54
N CYS A 231 9.39 11.22 -4.86
CA CYS A 231 10.71 11.34 -5.49
C CYS A 231 11.39 12.66 -5.11
N ARG A 232 12.59 12.56 -4.53
CA ARG A 232 13.39 13.70 -4.11
C ARG A 232 13.71 14.65 -5.27
N GLU A 233 14.01 14.10 -6.44
CA GLU A 233 14.38 14.88 -7.63
C GLU A 233 13.26 15.84 -8.09
N GLN A 234 11.98 15.49 -7.87
CA GLN A 234 10.86 16.38 -8.19
C GLN A 234 10.90 17.69 -7.38
N PHE A 235 11.49 17.66 -6.19
CA PHE A 235 11.51 18.76 -5.23
C PHE A 235 12.92 19.39 -5.11
N HIS A 236 13.75 19.26 -6.16
CA HIS A 236 15.11 19.81 -6.19
C HIS A 236 15.15 21.31 -5.84
N GLU A 237 14.18 22.10 -6.33
CA GLU A 237 14.06 23.53 -6.01
C GLU A 237 13.92 23.79 -4.51
N ILE A 238 13.07 23.01 -3.82
CA ILE A 238 12.86 23.10 -2.37
C ILE A 238 14.13 22.72 -1.61
N ILE A 239 14.83 21.69 -2.09
CA ILE A 239 15.99 21.11 -1.40
C ILE A 239 17.23 21.98 -1.52
N HIS A 240 17.44 22.62 -2.67
CA HIS A 240 18.67 23.37 -2.97
C HIS A 240 18.48 24.89 -2.99
N GLY A 241 17.24 25.39 -2.89
CA GLY A 241 16.93 26.82 -2.89
C GLY A 241 17.30 27.53 -4.21
N SER A 242 17.52 26.78 -5.29
CA SER A 242 17.88 27.32 -6.60
C SER A 242 16.80 27.00 -7.62
N THR A 243 16.35 28.05 -8.30
CA THR A 243 15.47 27.97 -9.48
C THR A 243 16.25 27.76 -10.77
N ASP A 244 17.55 27.43 -10.72
CA ASP A 244 18.37 27.19 -11.92
C ASP A 244 17.86 25.98 -12.70
N SER A 245 16.90 26.25 -13.57
CA SER A 245 16.32 25.36 -14.56
C SER A 245 17.33 24.87 -15.60
N SER A 246 18.56 25.38 -15.57
CA SER A 246 19.64 25.04 -16.49
C SER A 246 20.32 23.71 -16.18
N LYS A 247 20.20 23.17 -14.95
CA LYS A 247 20.76 21.86 -14.56
C LYS A 247 19.72 20.75 -14.39
N SER A 248 18.43 21.08 -14.27
CA SER A 248 17.37 20.08 -14.33
C SER A 248 17.18 19.67 -15.79
N ASN A 249 17.95 18.67 -16.22
CA ASN A 249 17.77 18.03 -17.52
C ASN A 249 16.27 17.70 -17.68
N ILE A 250 15.63 18.32 -18.67
CA ILE A 250 14.17 18.52 -18.87
C ILE A 250 13.34 17.22 -18.94
N ASN A 251 13.96 16.05 -18.80
CA ASN A 251 13.33 14.75 -19.02
C ASN A 251 12.85 14.00 -17.76
N PHE A 252 13.15 14.44 -16.53
CA PHE A 252 12.57 13.76 -15.34
C PHE A 252 11.06 14.03 -15.19
N TYR A 253 10.56 15.06 -15.88
CA TYR A 253 9.12 15.37 -15.98
C TYR A 253 8.31 14.17 -16.50
N TYR A 254 8.92 13.24 -17.24
CA TYR A 254 8.26 12.07 -17.81
C TYR A 254 8.00 10.92 -16.83
N SER A 255 8.70 10.89 -15.70
CA SER A 255 8.63 9.79 -14.72
C SER A 255 7.50 9.99 -13.69
N GLY A 256 7.27 11.23 -13.26
CA GLY A 256 6.26 11.60 -12.26
C GLY A 256 6.73 11.39 -10.82
N ALA A 257 6.31 12.28 -9.90
CA ALA A 257 6.68 12.26 -8.47
C ALA A 257 6.23 10.99 -7.71
N PHE A 258 5.33 10.23 -8.33
CA PHE A 258 4.66 9.07 -7.75
C PHE A 258 4.95 7.78 -8.54
N ASP A 259 6.04 7.70 -9.31
CA ASP A 259 6.49 6.45 -9.95
C ASP A 259 7.80 6.00 -9.30
N LEU A 260 7.72 5.01 -8.41
CA LEU A 260 8.87 4.57 -7.62
C LEU A 260 9.95 3.91 -8.50
N ILE A 261 9.55 3.17 -9.53
CA ILE A 261 10.51 2.49 -10.43
C ILE A 261 11.30 3.55 -11.19
N ALA A 262 10.60 4.47 -11.85
CA ALA A 262 11.24 5.51 -12.65
C ALA A 262 12.09 6.45 -11.77
N CYS A 263 11.67 6.68 -10.52
CA CYS A 263 12.47 7.37 -9.50
C CYS A 263 13.84 6.74 -9.28
N ILE A 264 13.84 5.44 -8.98
CA ILE A 264 15.05 4.70 -8.63
C ILE A 264 15.94 4.54 -9.87
N GLU A 265 15.35 4.24 -11.03
CA GLU A 265 16.08 4.14 -12.30
C GLU A 265 16.78 5.45 -12.66
N ARG A 266 16.11 6.58 -12.47
CA ARG A 266 16.73 7.88 -12.66
C ARG A 266 17.87 8.10 -11.68
N ALA A 267 17.64 7.83 -10.40
CA ALA A 267 18.63 8.08 -9.36
C ALA A 267 19.93 7.29 -9.58
N ARG A 268 19.85 6.07 -10.14
CA ARG A 268 21.01 5.27 -10.56
C ARG A 268 21.91 5.95 -11.60
N THR A 269 21.35 6.85 -12.41
CA THR A 269 22.09 7.56 -13.46
C THR A 269 22.82 8.80 -12.96
N GLN A 270 22.66 9.17 -11.68
CA GLN A 270 23.34 10.31 -11.08
C GLN A 270 24.82 9.98 -10.85
N ASP A 271 25.68 11.01 -10.89
CA ASP A 271 27.12 10.91 -10.64
C ASP A 271 27.53 11.91 -9.53
N PRO A 272 27.99 11.43 -8.35
CA PRO A 272 28.06 10.02 -7.96
C PRO A 272 26.66 9.41 -7.75
N PRO A 273 26.49 8.08 -7.90
CA PRO A 273 25.24 7.43 -7.56
C PRO A 273 24.87 7.63 -6.07
N PRO A 274 23.57 7.75 -5.75
CA PRO A 274 23.12 7.87 -4.37
C PRO A 274 23.55 6.66 -3.54
N GLN A 275 23.76 6.85 -2.24
CA GLN A 275 24.15 5.77 -1.33
C GLN A 275 23.02 5.38 -0.38
N LEU A 276 22.15 6.35 -0.05
CA LEU A 276 21.06 6.19 0.90
C LEU A 276 19.71 6.35 0.21
N VAL A 277 18.68 5.73 0.79
CA VAL A 277 17.30 5.89 0.30
C VAL A 277 16.84 7.34 0.37
N SER A 278 17.27 8.09 1.39
CA SER A 278 16.96 9.52 1.57
C SER A 278 17.57 10.42 0.49
N ASP A 279 18.52 9.92 -0.29
CA ASP A 279 19.08 10.63 -1.44
C ASP A 279 18.16 10.51 -2.67
N VAL A 280 17.23 9.55 -2.68
CA VAL A 280 16.32 9.23 -3.79
C VAL A 280 14.87 9.59 -3.46
N LEU A 281 14.43 9.24 -2.26
CA LEU A 281 13.09 9.47 -1.75
C LEU A 281 13.14 10.48 -0.63
N ILE A 282 12.05 11.22 -0.45
CA ILE A 282 11.86 12.14 0.67
C ILE A 282 10.39 12.15 1.10
N THR A 283 10.10 12.32 2.38
CA THR A 283 8.72 12.49 2.86
C THR A 283 8.31 13.96 2.84
N TYR A 284 7.00 14.24 2.86
CA TYR A 284 6.54 15.63 3.02
C TYR A 284 7.04 16.26 4.32
N SER A 285 7.07 15.52 5.43
CA SER A 285 7.69 15.97 6.68
C SER A 285 9.17 16.33 6.52
N GLY A 286 9.90 15.67 5.62
CA GLY A 286 11.27 16.00 5.28
C GLY A 286 11.40 17.28 4.48
N LEU A 287 10.49 17.49 3.52
CA LEU A 287 10.41 18.72 2.73
C LEU A 287 10.00 19.92 3.61
N GLU A 288 9.00 19.76 4.48
CA GLU A 288 8.59 20.77 5.45
C GLU A 288 9.73 21.16 6.37
N ALA A 289 10.51 20.19 6.87
CA ALA A 289 11.68 20.45 7.71
C ALA A 289 12.76 21.27 6.99
N ILE A 290 12.95 21.05 5.69
CA ILE A 290 13.87 21.84 4.87
C ILE A 290 13.34 23.27 4.76
N CYS A 291 12.04 23.45 4.47
CA CYS A 291 11.44 24.78 4.42
C CYS A 291 11.55 25.53 5.75
N ASP A 292 11.30 24.86 6.88
CA ASP A 292 11.46 25.45 8.21
C ASP A 292 12.90 25.91 8.47
N SER A 293 13.89 25.21 7.90
CA SER A 293 15.30 25.58 8.05
C SER A 293 15.70 26.88 7.31
N HIS A 294 14.87 27.35 6.36
CA HIS A 294 15.08 28.61 5.65
C HIS A 294 14.68 29.86 6.45
N ASN A 295 14.31 29.71 7.73
CA ASN A 295 14.00 30.79 8.68
C ASN A 295 13.05 31.85 8.08
N HIS A 296 13.58 33.02 7.70
CA HIS A 296 12.79 34.14 7.15
C HIS A 296 12.07 33.82 5.83
N HIS A 297 12.50 32.79 5.09
CA HIS A 297 11.87 32.34 3.85
C HIS A 297 11.01 31.08 4.01
N ALA A 298 10.75 30.61 5.23
CA ALA A 298 10.01 29.37 5.45
C ALA A 298 8.59 29.43 4.85
N SER A 299 7.89 30.55 5.01
CA SER A 299 6.53 30.71 4.45
C SER A 299 6.52 30.66 2.91
N GLU A 300 7.49 31.29 2.26
CA GLU A 300 7.63 31.26 0.80
C GLU A 300 7.96 29.85 0.32
N CYS A 301 8.86 29.15 1.03
CA CYS A 301 9.21 27.77 0.73
C CYS A 301 8.00 26.82 0.88
N HIS A 302 7.21 26.94 1.95
CA HIS A 302 6.01 26.12 2.15
C HIS A 302 4.95 26.37 1.08
N ALA A 303 4.73 27.62 0.69
CA ALA A 303 3.84 27.95 -0.43
C ALA A 303 4.33 27.29 -1.72
N ARG A 304 5.64 27.40 -2.01
CA ARG A 304 6.25 26.80 -3.19
C ARG A 304 6.21 25.28 -3.20
N LEU A 305 6.42 24.65 -2.05
CA LEU A 305 6.29 23.21 -1.86
C LEU A 305 4.87 22.74 -2.21
N GLY A 306 3.85 23.48 -1.75
CA GLY A 306 2.45 23.23 -2.09
C GLY A 306 2.16 23.31 -3.59
N GLU A 307 2.72 24.32 -4.28
CA GLU A 307 2.59 24.49 -5.74
C GLU A 307 3.25 23.36 -6.53
N ILE A 308 4.48 22.98 -6.18
CA ILE A 308 5.21 21.89 -6.86
C ILE A 308 4.45 20.58 -6.69
N ASN A 309 3.97 20.30 -5.48
CA ASN A 309 3.23 19.07 -5.20
C ASN A 309 1.84 19.04 -5.88
N ALA A 310 1.15 20.18 -5.96
CA ALA A 310 -0.10 20.31 -6.72
C ALA A 310 0.16 20.05 -8.22
N ARG A 311 1.21 20.63 -8.79
CA ARG A 311 1.60 20.37 -10.18
C ARG A 311 1.92 18.90 -10.43
N ALA A 312 2.67 18.27 -9.54
CA ALA A 312 2.99 16.85 -9.64
C ALA A 312 1.74 15.96 -9.65
N LEU A 313 0.71 16.27 -8.86
CA LEU A 313 -0.57 15.56 -8.91
C LEU A 313 -1.30 15.80 -10.23
N GLN A 314 -1.34 17.05 -10.71
CA GLN A 314 -1.96 17.38 -11.99
C GLN A 314 -1.31 16.59 -13.13
N ASP A 315 0.03 16.61 -13.22
CA ASP A 315 0.79 15.86 -14.22
C ASP A 315 0.51 14.36 -14.14
N TYR A 316 0.41 13.82 -12.93
CA TYR A 316 0.06 12.42 -12.70
C TYR A 316 -1.35 12.11 -13.24
N GLN A 317 -2.36 12.89 -12.86
CA GLN A 317 -3.74 12.69 -13.32
C GLN A 317 -3.85 12.80 -14.85
N ASP A 318 -3.18 13.79 -15.45
CA ASP A 318 -3.17 13.97 -16.90
C ASP A 318 -2.50 12.80 -17.62
N ARG A 319 -1.38 12.30 -17.09
CA ARG A 319 -0.70 11.12 -17.63
C ARG A 319 -1.59 9.88 -17.57
N VAL A 320 -2.27 9.66 -16.45
CA VAL A 320 -3.18 8.51 -16.30
C VAL A 320 -4.32 8.59 -17.33
N ARG A 321 -4.89 9.78 -17.55
CA ARG A 321 -5.92 10.00 -18.57
C ARG A 321 -5.39 9.75 -19.98
N GLN A 322 -4.22 10.30 -20.32
CA GLN A 322 -3.65 10.25 -21.66
C GLN A 322 -3.16 8.85 -22.06
N LEU A 323 -2.48 8.14 -21.16
CA LEU A 323 -1.81 6.88 -21.50
C LEU A 323 -2.70 5.66 -21.30
N TYR A 324 -3.63 5.71 -20.35
CA TYR A 324 -4.31 4.51 -19.85
C TYR A 324 -5.82 4.53 -20.00
N THR A 325 -6.43 5.67 -20.35
CA THR A 325 -7.86 5.83 -20.60
C THR A 325 -8.74 5.08 -19.56
N PRO A 326 -8.84 5.60 -18.32
CA PRO A 326 -9.60 4.94 -17.26
C PRO A 326 -11.02 4.58 -17.72
N GLU A 327 -11.42 3.33 -17.49
CA GLU A 327 -12.78 2.87 -17.79
C GLU A 327 -13.81 3.53 -16.86
N TYR A 328 -13.35 3.95 -15.68
CA TYR A 328 -14.18 4.60 -14.69
C TYR A 328 -13.43 5.75 -14.02
N THR A 329 -14.05 6.92 -14.02
CA THR A 329 -13.50 8.11 -13.36
C THR A 329 -14.53 8.62 -12.37
N ILE A 330 -14.14 8.68 -11.09
CA ILE A 330 -14.95 9.34 -10.07
C ILE A 330 -14.31 10.65 -9.68
N ASN A 331 -15.07 11.72 -9.86
CA ASN A 331 -14.70 13.02 -9.36
C ASN A 331 -15.23 13.16 -7.92
N LEU A 332 -14.31 13.16 -6.96
CA LEU A 332 -14.61 13.31 -5.53
C LEU A 332 -14.37 14.74 -5.03
N TRP A 333 -14.37 15.75 -5.91
CA TRP A 333 -14.08 17.15 -5.54
C TRP A 333 -15.15 17.68 -4.59
N ASP A 334 -16.43 17.46 -4.92
CA ASP A 334 -17.55 18.13 -4.23
C ASP A 334 -18.70 17.20 -3.80
N LYS A 335 -18.61 15.90 -4.07
CA LYS A 335 -19.71 14.95 -3.81
C LYS A 335 -19.48 14.14 -2.55
N LYS A 336 -20.42 14.22 -1.60
CA LYS A 336 -20.59 13.22 -0.55
C LYS A 336 -21.35 12.05 -1.16
N LEU A 337 -20.65 10.99 -1.53
CA LEU A 337 -21.25 9.73 -1.95
C LEU A 337 -21.11 8.73 -0.82
N THR A 338 -22.20 8.03 -0.51
CA THR A 338 -22.14 6.84 0.33
C THR A 338 -21.40 5.72 -0.40
N THR A 339 -20.85 4.77 0.35
CA THR A 339 -20.17 3.62 -0.26
C THR A 339 -21.12 2.73 -1.06
N ALA A 340 -22.42 2.73 -0.73
CA ALA A 340 -23.45 2.04 -1.50
C ALA A 340 -23.73 2.73 -2.85
N GLU A 341 -23.86 4.06 -2.87
CA GLU A 341 -24.01 4.82 -4.13
C GLU A 341 -22.78 4.64 -5.02
N PHE A 342 -21.59 4.67 -4.42
CA PHE A 342 -20.37 4.44 -5.17
C PHE A 342 -20.27 2.99 -5.70
N ALA A 343 -20.65 1.99 -4.92
CA ALA A 343 -20.73 0.60 -5.40
C ALA A 343 -21.69 0.46 -6.59
N MET A 344 -22.88 1.07 -6.49
CA MET A 344 -23.85 1.08 -7.59
C MET A 344 -23.31 1.79 -8.83
N ASP A 345 -22.59 2.90 -8.67
CA ASP A 345 -22.01 3.63 -9.79
C ASP A 345 -20.91 2.81 -10.49
N ILE A 346 -19.99 2.18 -9.73
CA ILE A 346 -18.99 1.25 -10.27
C ILE A 346 -19.68 0.11 -11.05
N TYR A 347 -20.71 -0.49 -10.45
CA TYR A 347 -21.46 -1.58 -11.07
C TYR A 347 -22.07 -1.15 -12.42
N ASN A 348 -22.78 -0.02 -12.43
CA ASN A 348 -23.46 0.49 -13.62
C ASN A 348 -22.49 0.91 -14.74
N GLN A 349 -21.33 1.47 -14.37
CA GLN A 349 -20.36 1.99 -15.34
C GLN A 349 -19.36 0.97 -15.86
N LEU A 350 -19.22 -0.20 -15.20
CA LEU A 350 -18.35 -1.28 -15.65
C LEU A 350 -19.19 -2.48 -16.11
N PRO A 351 -19.67 -2.53 -17.38
CA PRO A 351 -20.58 -3.57 -17.87
C PRO A 351 -20.10 -4.99 -17.64
N ARG A 352 -18.78 -5.23 -17.59
CA ARG A 352 -18.20 -6.54 -17.28
C ARG A 352 -18.65 -7.08 -15.92
N LEU A 353 -18.88 -6.20 -14.94
CA LEU A 353 -19.34 -6.60 -13.60
C LEU A 353 -20.77 -7.19 -13.63
N HIS A 354 -21.58 -6.85 -14.64
CA HIS A 354 -22.92 -7.42 -14.80
C HIS A 354 -22.88 -8.94 -15.07
N TYR A 355 -21.77 -9.45 -15.62
CA TYR A 355 -21.63 -10.85 -16.00
C TYR A 355 -20.86 -11.68 -14.97
N MET A 356 -20.62 -11.17 -13.77
CA MET A 356 -19.98 -11.97 -12.73
C MET A 356 -20.88 -13.14 -12.31
N VAL A 357 -20.40 -14.37 -12.53
CA VAL A 357 -21.19 -15.62 -12.36
C VAL A 357 -21.58 -15.88 -10.92
N ASN A 358 -20.70 -15.48 -10.00
CA ASN A 358 -20.90 -15.60 -8.57
C ASN A 358 -21.10 -14.20 -8.01
N ARG A 359 -22.28 -13.62 -8.26
CA ARG A 359 -22.72 -12.45 -7.51
C ARG A 359 -22.89 -12.89 -6.07
N VAL A 360 -21.92 -12.59 -5.22
CA VAL A 360 -22.23 -12.48 -3.79
C VAL A 360 -23.18 -11.29 -3.74
N GLU A 361 -24.49 -11.53 -3.66
CA GLU A 361 -25.50 -10.48 -3.53
C GLU A 361 -25.22 -9.66 -2.27
N LEU A 362 -24.45 -8.59 -2.42
CA LEU A 362 -24.21 -7.58 -1.38
C LEU A 362 -24.71 -6.19 -1.80
N VAL A 363 -25.42 -6.11 -2.92
CA VAL A 363 -25.80 -4.83 -3.53
C VAL A 363 -27.26 -4.41 -3.24
N LEU A 364 -28.10 -5.24 -2.61
CA LEU A 364 -29.55 -4.96 -2.61
C LEU A 364 -30.26 -4.72 -1.27
N ARG A 365 -29.60 -4.63 -0.11
CA ARG A 365 -30.34 -4.30 1.14
C ARG A 365 -29.56 -3.38 2.07
N GLY A 366 -29.96 -2.11 2.11
CA GLY A 366 -29.42 -1.09 3.03
C GLY A 366 -29.88 -1.29 4.48
N GLY A 367 -29.31 -2.28 5.18
CA GLY A 367 -29.62 -2.61 6.57
C GLY A 367 -28.40 -2.66 7.50
N PRO A 368 -28.59 -2.58 8.84
CA PRO A 368 -27.52 -2.54 9.84
C PRO A 368 -26.80 -3.89 10.12
N GLU A 369 -27.10 -4.95 9.37
CA GLU A 369 -26.55 -6.32 9.55
C GLU A 369 -25.74 -6.83 8.33
N ASP A 370 -25.20 -5.93 7.49
CA ASP A 370 -24.47 -6.26 6.27
C ASP A 370 -23.24 -7.16 6.52
N GLY A 371 -23.26 -8.39 5.99
CA GLY A 371 -22.13 -9.34 6.03
C GLY A 371 -22.47 -10.81 6.29
N LYS A 372 -23.73 -11.15 6.58
CA LYS A 372 -24.14 -12.57 6.69
C LYS A 372 -24.39 -13.16 5.30
N VAL A 373 -23.40 -13.90 4.82
CA VAL A 373 -23.48 -14.78 3.64
C VAL A 373 -24.70 -15.68 3.77
N LEU A 374 -25.69 -15.51 2.89
CA LEU A 374 -26.73 -16.52 2.72
C LEU A 374 -26.14 -17.68 1.90
N PRO A 375 -26.34 -18.93 2.32
CA PRO A 375 -26.06 -20.07 1.45
C PRO A 375 -26.95 -19.96 0.22
N LEU A 376 -26.36 -20.15 -0.97
CA LEU A 376 -27.11 -20.46 -2.18
C LEU A 376 -27.96 -21.70 -1.90
N VAL A 377 -29.26 -21.49 -1.69
CA VAL A 377 -30.26 -22.54 -1.56
C VAL A 377 -31.04 -22.57 -2.87
N HIS A 378 -30.79 -23.65 -3.61
CA HIS A 378 -31.52 -24.22 -4.75
C HIS A 378 -31.35 -23.61 -6.16
N ALA A 379 -30.73 -24.42 -7.03
CA ALA A 379 -31.44 -25.07 -8.12
C ALA A 379 -31.22 -26.59 -8.00
#